data_AF-A0A9D6RYN9-F1
#
_entry.id   AF-A0A9D6RYN9-F1
#
_cell.length_a   1.000
_cell.length_b   1.000
_cell.length_c   1.000
_cell.angle_alpha   90.00
_cell.angle_beta   90.00
_cell.angle_gamma   90.00
#
_symmetry.space_group_name_H-M   'P 1'
#
loop_
_entity.id
_entity.type
_entity.pdbx_description
1 polymer ?
#
loop_
_entity_poly.entity_id
_entity_poly.type
_entity_poly.pdbx_seq_one_letter_code
_entity_poly.pdbx_strand_id
1 'polypeptide(L)'
;MTSKKASQVSKITWTTINPKTGLPRGSIGDLSVQIGYDVRDLLMEGYDQDEIDGIIRGEYTLEELLRRGPKKRPTDAAARRSG
;
A
#
# COMPACT_ATOMS: atom_id res chain seq x y z
N MET A 1 -35.96 -3.51 -35.95
CA MET A 1 -36.08 -2.47 -34.92
C MET A 1 -35.54 -3.00 -33.60
N THR A 2 -34.53 -2.30 -33.07
CA THR A 2 -34.01 -2.27 -31.67
C THR A 2 -33.65 -3.59 -30.98
N SER A 3 -32.38 -3.97 -31.17
CA SER A 3 -31.66 -4.97 -30.39
C SER A 3 -31.30 -4.43 -28.99
N LYS A 4 -31.62 -5.26 -27.99
CA LYS A 4 -31.07 -5.38 -26.63
C LYS A 4 -30.49 -4.12 -25.99
N LYS A 5 -31.29 -3.52 -25.11
CA LYS A 5 -30.84 -2.64 -24.04
C LYS A 5 -29.88 -3.44 -23.15
N ALA A 6 -28.59 -3.22 -23.30
CA ALA A 6 -27.59 -3.72 -22.37
C ALA A 6 -27.84 -3.05 -21.02
N SER A 7 -28.47 -3.77 -20.09
CA SER A 7 -28.45 -3.41 -18.68
C SER A 7 -27.01 -3.54 -18.20
N GLN A 8 -26.25 -2.46 -18.36
CA GLN A 8 -24.96 -2.25 -17.74
C GLN A 8 -25.22 -2.14 -16.22
N VAL A 9 -25.24 -3.30 -15.55
CA VAL A 9 -25.22 -3.37 -14.10
C VAL A 9 -23.86 -2.85 -13.67
N SER A 10 -23.79 -1.57 -13.33
CA SER A 10 -22.63 -0.95 -12.69
C SER A 10 -22.29 -1.77 -11.46
N LYS A 11 -21.17 -2.48 -11.49
CA LYS A 11 -20.62 -3.23 -10.36
C LYS A 11 -20.34 -2.21 -9.25
N ILE A 12 -21.26 -2.06 -8.31
CA ILE A 12 -20.98 -1.36 -7.04
C ILE A 12 -20.02 -2.27 -6.29
N THR A 13 -18.73 -2.09 -6.51
CA THR A 13 -17.71 -2.66 -5.61
C THR A 13 -17.87 -1.92 -4.29
N TRP A 14 -18.47 -2.59 -3.31
CA TRP A 14 -18.57 -2.09 -1.94
C TRP A 14 -17.17 -2.02 -1.35
N THR A 15 -16.48 -0.90 -1.63
CA THR A 15 -15.21 -0.59 -0.99
C THR A 15 -15.50 -0.44 0.51
N THR A 16 -15.09 -1.43 1.31
CA THR A 16 -15.27 -1.39 2.75
C THR A 16 -14.54 -0.16 3.30
N ILE A 17 -15.28 0.82 3.79
CA ILE A 17 -14.72 2.03 4.38
C ILE A 17 -14.28 1.72 5.81
N ASN A 18 -13.09 2.16 6.21
CA ASN A 18 -12.66 2.12 7.59
C ASN A 18 -13.39 3.23 8.36
N PRO A 19 -14.23 2.90 9.37
CA PRO A 19 -15.02 3.89 10.09
C PRO A 19 -14.18 4.86 10.94
N LYS A 20 -12.91 4.53 11.22
CA LYS A 20 -12.00 5.41 11.96
C LYS A 20 -11.39 6.51 11.09
N THR A 21 -11.12 6.21 9.82
CA THR A 21 -10.38 7.10 8.91
C THR A 21 -11.27 7.69 7.82
N GLY A 22 -12.46 7.12 7.58
CA GLY A 22 -13.35 7.50 6.48
C GLY A 22 -12.83 7.11 5.10
N LEU A 23 -11.72 6.36 5.03
CA LEU A 23 -11.07 5.96 3.80
C LEU A 23 -11.35 4.49 3.46
N PRO A 24 -11.24 4.10 2.18
CA PRO A 24 -11.21 2.70 1.79
C PRO A 24 -10.21 1.90 2.64
N ARG A 25 -10.69 0.85 3.31
CA ARG A 25 -9.87 -0.01 4.13
C ARG A 25 -8.76 -0.62 3.28
N GLY A 26 -7.52 -0.46 3.73
CA GLY A 26 -6.33 -0.92 3.00
C GLY A 26 -5.90 -0.02 1.83
N SER A 27 -6.51 1.16 1.65
CA SER A 27 -5.93 2.17 0.76
C SER A 27 -4.66 2.77 1.38
N ILE A 28 -3.75 3.26 0.54
CA ILE A 28 -2.54 3.96 0.98
C ILE A 28 -2.87 5.02 2.03
N GLY A 29 -3.92 5.83 1.82
CA GLY A 29 -4.33 6.84 2.79
C GLY A 29 -4.81 6.25 4.12
N ASP A 30 -5.55 5.14 4.10
CA ASP A 30 -5.99 4.45 5.32
C ASP A 30 -4.80 3.88 6.11
N LEU A 31 -3.81 3.33 5.40
CA LEU A 31 -2.58 2.82 6.00
C LEU A 31 -1.73 3.97 6.57
N SER A 32 -1.61 5.09 5.83
CA SER A 32 -0.87 6.27 6.29
C SER A 32 -1.45 6.84 7.59
N VAL A 33 -2.78 6.89 7.71
CA VAL A 33 -3.43 7.34 8.96
C VAL A 33 -3.23 6.34 10.10
N GLN A 34 -3.24 5.03 9.83
CA GLN A 34 -3.00 4.01 10.86
C GLN A 34 -1.58 4.03 11.40
N ILE A 35 -0.58 4.26 10.54
CA ILE A 35 0.84 4.31 10.91
C ILE A 35 1.22 5.70 11.46
N GLY A 36 0.47 6.75 11.09
CA GLY A 36 0.81 8.13 11.41
C GLY A 36 1.94 8.70 10.54
N TYR A 37 2.21 8.08 9.40
CA TYR A 37 3.27 8.44 8.46
C TYR A 37 2.83 8.16 7.03
N ASP A 38 3.35 8.89 6.03
CA ASP A 38 2.95 8.64 4.64
C ASP A 38 3.55 7.33 4.11
N VAL A 39 2.69 6.33 3.91
CA VAL A 39 3.04 5.05 3.31
C VAL A 39 3.63 5.20 1.91
N ARG A 40 3.22 6.23 1.16
CA ARG A 40 3.81 6.50 -0.15
C ARG A 40 5.29 6.84 -0.04
N ASP A 41 5.67 7.64 0.96
CA ASP A 41 7.06 8.02 1.18
C ASP A 41 7.90 6.80 1.55
N LEU A 42 7.39 5.93 2.43
CA LEU A 42 8.06 4.66 2.76
C LEU A 42 8.30 3.79 1.51
N LEU A 43 7.29 3.66 0.65
CA LEU A 43 7.43 2.91 -0.60
C LEU A 43 8.45 3.56 -1.57
N MET A 44 8.57 4.90 -1.55
CA MET A 44 9.55 5.63 -2.35
C MET A 44 10.97 5.51 -1.79
N GLU A 45 11.12 5.50 -0.47
CA GLU A 45 12.39 5.27 0.23
C GLU A 45 12.89 3.82 0.04
N GLY A 46 11.99 2.91 -0.34
CA GLY A 46 12.32 1.53 -0.70
C GLY A 46 11.96 0.50 0.36
N TYR A 47 11.12 0.87 1.33
CA TYR A 47 10.48 -0.11 2.22
C TYR A 47 9.45 -0.92 1.43
N ASP A 48 9.34 -2.20 1.77
CA ASP A 48 8.38 -3.11 1.13
C ASP A 48 7.01 -3.07 1.82
N GLN A 49 5.95 -3.45 1.10
CA GLN A 49 4.60 -3.51 1.66
C GLN A 49 4.52 -4.43 2.87
N ASP A 50 5.26 -5.55 2.87
CA ASP A 50 5.33 -6.47 4.03
C ASP A 50 5.92 -5.78 5.26
N GLU A 51 6.82 -4.81 5.07
CA GLU A 51 7.41 -4.07 6.17
C GLU A 51 6.42 -3.07 6.78
N ILE A 52 5.65 -2.43 5.92
CA ILE A 52 4.57 -1.51 6.29
C ILE A 52 3.45 -2.26 7.01
N ASP A 53 3.08 -3.44 6.51
CA ASP A 53 2.10 -4.33 7.14
C ASP A 53 2.59 -4.84 8.51
N GLY A 54 3.90 -5.04 8.69
CA GLY A 54 4.51 -5.41 9.97
C GLY A 54 4.27 -4.36 11.07
N ILE A 55 4.31 -3.07 10.71
CA ILE A 55 3.97 -1.98 11.64
C ILE A 55 2.50 -2.06 12.04
N ILE A 56 1.61 -2.28 11.06
CA ILE A 56 0.15 -2.34 11.30
C ILE A 56 -0.21 -3.55 12.17
N ARG A 57 0.51 -4.66 12.03
CA ARG A 57 0.37 -5.85 12.87
C ARG A 57 0.96 -5.67 14.27
N GLY A 58 1.74 -4.61 14.50
CA GLY A 58 2.42 -4.36 15.77
C GLY A 58 3.63 -5.27 15.99
N GLU A 59 4.23 -5.81 14.92
CA GLU A 59 5.44 -6.62 15.01
C GLU A 59 6.68 -5.78 15.37
N TYR A 60 6.68 -4.50 14.99
CA TYR A 60 7.67 -3.48 15.32
C TYR A 60 7.08 -2.09 15.08
N THR A 61 7.73 -1.05 15.64
CA THR A 61 7.30 0.34 15.44
C THR A 61 7.86 0.94 14.15
N LEU A 62 7.26 2.05 13.70
CA LEU A 62 7.81 2.85 12.61
C LEU A 62 9.25 3.29 12.89
N GLU A 63 9.55 3.70 14.13
CA GLU A 63 10.91 4.10 14.52
C GLU A 63 11.92 2.95 14.40
N GLU A 64 11.51 1.72 14.74
CA GLU A 64 12.34 0.54 14.56
C GLU A 64 12.56 0.23 13.08
N LEU A 65 11.53 0.38 12.24
CA LEU A 65 11.67 0.21 10.79
C LEU A 65 12.65 1.25 10.21
N LEU A 66 12.46 2.53 10.54
CA LEU A 66 13.33 3.61 10.08
C LEU A 66 14.79 3.43 10.55
N ARG A 67 14.99 2.90 11.77
CA ARG A 67 16.34 2.59 12.28
C ARG A 67 17.00 1.44 11.54
N ARG A 68 16.24 0.42 11.13
CA ARG A 68 16.76 -0.70 10.30
C ARG A 68 17.11 -0.23 8.89
N GLY A 69 16.47 0.84 8.42
CA GLY A 69 16.62 1.38 7.08
C GLY A 69 15.91 0.51 6.03
N PRO A 70 15.71 1.04 4.81
CA PRO A 70 15.02 0.30 3.77
C PRO A 70 15.88 -0.89 3.33
N LYS A 71 15.25 -2.07 3.17
CA LYS A 71 15.90 -3.17 2.46
C LYS A 71 16.17 -2.69 1.05
N LYS A 72 17.45 -2.58 0.68
CA LYS A 72 17.83 -2.19 -0.69
C LYS A 72 17.01 -3.00 -1.69
N ARG A 73 16.12 -2.33 -2.43
CA ARG A 73 15.44 -2.93 -3.58
C ARG A 73 16.50 -3.63 -4.45
N PRO A 74 16.29 -4.88 -4.87
CA PRO A 74 17.27 -5.62 -5.66
C PRO A 74 17.46 -5.09 -7.10
N THR A 75 17.06 -3.86 -7.41
CA THR A 75 17.28 -3.21 -8.70
C THR A 75 18.77 -2.97 -9.00
N ASP A 76 19.64 -2.97 -7.99
CA ASP A 76 21.09 -2.72 -8.18
C ASP A 76 21.95 -4.00 -8.16
N ALA A 77 21.39 -5.15 -7.78
CA ALA A 77 22.10 -6.44 -7.82
C ALA A 77 22.10 -7.08 -9.23
N ALA A 78 21.13 -6.74 -10.07
CA ALA A 78 21.05 -7.19 -11.45
C ALA A 78 21.82 -6.29 -12.45
N ALA A 79 22.04 -5.01 -12.11
CA ALA A 79 22.65 -4.03 -13.03
C ALA A 79 24.19 -4.14 -13.14
N ARG A 80 24.87 -4.86 -12.24
CA ARG A 80 26.35 -4.98 -12.22
C ARG A 80 26.90 -6.27 -12.82
N ARG A 81 26.09 -7.14 -13.43
CA ARG A 81 26.55 -8.36 -14.14
C ARG A 81 26.43 -8.25 -15.67
N SER A 82 26.33 -7.04 -16.20
CA SER A 82 26.31 -6.79 -17.65
C SER A 82 27.05 -5.48 -17.92
N GLY A 83 28.38 -5.54 -17.77
CA GLY A 83 29.31 -4.46 -18.05
C GLY A 83 30.71 -5.04 -18.17
#